data_AF-A0A9Q9N1I8-F1
#
_entry.id   AF-A0A9Q9N1I8-F1
#
_cell.length_a   1.000
_cell.length_b   1.000
_cell.length_c   1.000
_cell.angle_alpha   90.00
_cell.angle_beta   90.00
_cell.angle_gamma   90.00
#
_symmetry.space_group_name_H-M   'P 1'
#
loop_
_entity.id
_entity.type
_entity.pdbx_description
1 polymer ?
#
loop_
_entity_poly.entity_id
_entity_poly.type
_entity_poly.pdbx_seq_one_letter_code
_entity_poly.pdbx_strand_id
1 'polypeptide(L)'
;MNFKQLIPAQDWYFRHFTDQSDYPVIVYQLAAWALTEEGSITGLVAIYDPKEGKAKLVTPPPVKGNYLHRDQLTDEELAASRKP
;
A
#
# COMPACT_ATOMS: atom_id res chain seq x y z
N MET A 1 16.48 3.19 4.63
CA MET A 1 16.18 2.69 3.28
C MET A 1 16.11 3.90 2.38
N ASN A 2 16.95 3.96 1.34
CA ASN A 2 17.01 5.09 0.43
C ASN A 2 16.31 4.73 -0.88
N PHE A 3 15.58 5.68 -1.45
CA PHE A 3 14.89 5.50 -2.72
C PHE A 3 15.64 6.25 -3.81
N LYS A 4 16.01 5.52 -4.86
CA LYS A 4 16.66 6.05 -6.06
C LYS A 4 15.65 6.80 -6.93
N GLN A 5 14.43 6.28 -7.05
CA GLN A 5 13.39 6.84 -7.90
C GLN A 5 12.00 6.48 -7.36
N LEU A 6 11.05 7.42 -7.51
CA LEU A 6 9.63 7.18 -7.31
C LEU A 6 8.91 7.16 -8.67
N ILE A 7 7.97 6.23 -8.82
CA ILE A 7 7.19 6.02 -10.04
C ILE A 7 5.70 6.06 -9.65
N PRO A 8 4.82 6.71 -10.43
CA PRO A 8 3.39 6.72 -10.14
C PRO A 8 2.81 5.29 -10.04
N ALA A 9 1.98 5.05 -9.03
CA ALA A 9 1.32 3.77 -8.78
C ALA A 9 -0.20 3.89 -8.96
N GLN A 10 -0.62 4.59 -10.01
CA GLN A 10 -2.02 4.79 -10.34
C GLN A 10 -2.75 3.44 -10.41
N ASP A 11 -3.89 3.34 -9.73
CA ASP A 11 -4.73 2.13 -9.66
C ASP A 11 -4.03 0.88 -9.10
N TRP A 12 -2.90 1.03 -8.39
CA TRP A 12 -2.25 -0.07 -7.67
C TRP A 12 -2.57 -0.05 -6.18
N TYR A 13 -2.67 -1.25 -5.61
CA TYR A 13 -3.02 -1.49 -4.23
C TYR A 13 -2.13 -2.56 -3.61
N PHE A 14 -1.92 -2.49 -2.29
CA PHE A 14 -1.40 -3.60 -1.49
C PHE A 14 -2.54 -4.22 -0.70
N ARG A 15 -2.80 -5.50 -0.94
CA ARG A 15 -3.79 -6.30 -0.22
C ARG A 15 -3.08 -7.24 0.74
N HIS A 16 -3.53 -7.28 1.99
CA HIS A 16 -3.19 -8.37 2.90
C HIS A 16 -4.42 -8.90 3.64
N PHE A 17 -4.28 -10.12 4.15
CA PHE A 17 -5.32 -10.77 4.95
C PHE A 17 -5.07 -10.50 6.44
N THR A 18 -6.13 -10.54 7.23
CA THR A 18 -6.06 -10.47 8.69
C THR A 18 -6.83 -11.62 9.31
N ASP A 19 -6.52 -11.93 10.58
CA ASP A 19 -7.26 -12.94 11.34
C ASP A 19 -8.57 -12.38 11.95
N GLN A 20 -8.91 -11.11 11.68
CA GLN A 20 -10.13 -10.48 12.19
C GLN A 20 -11.32 -10.85 11.32
N SER A 21 -12.39 -11.36 11.93
CA SER A 21 -13.61 -11.77 11.23
C SER A 21 -14.33 -10.62 10.53
N ASP A 22 -14.27 -9.41 11.11
CA ASP A 22 -14.98 -8.23 10.60
C ASP A 22 -14.21 -7.52 9.48
N TYR A 23 -12.89 -7.75 9.40
CA TYR A 23 -11.99 -7.14 8.41
C TYR A 23 -10.99 -8.18 7.89
N PRO A 24 -11.47 -9.25 7.23
CA PRO A 24 -10.62 -10.36 6.80
C PRO A 24 -9.60 -9.94 5.74
N VAL A 25 -9.86 -8.81 5.05
CA VAL A 25 -9.00 -8.23 4.03
C VAL A 25 -8.82 -6.74 4.29
N ILE A 26 -7.58 -6.28 4.23
CA ILE A 26 -7.24 -4.85 4.23
C ILE A 26 -6.55 -4.53 2.91
N VAL A 27 -6.97 -3.41 2.30
CA VAL A 27 -6.46 -2.94 1.02
C VAL A 27 -5.97 -1.51 1.17
N TYR A 28 -4.69 -1.28 0.91
CA TYR A 28 -4.11 0.06 0.89
C TYR A 28 -3.86 0.50 -0.54
N GLN A 29 -4.30 1.71 -0.89
CA GLN A 29 -3.91 2.32 -2.16
C GLN A 29 -2.42 2.68 -2.12
N LEU A 30 -1.70 2.34 -3.19
CA LEU A 30 -0.32 2.78 -3.36
C LEU A 30 -0.27 4.23 -3.84
N ALA A 31 0.59 5.01 -3.21
CA ALA A 31 0.92 6.35 -3.66
C ALA A 31 2.01 6.33 -4.75
N ALA A 32 2.97 5.42 -4.65
CA ALA A 32 4.07 5.28 -5.60
C ALA A 32 4.72 3.90 -5.53
N TRP A 33 5.40 3.54 -6.60
CA TRP A 33 6.44 2.50 -6.61
C TRP A 33 7.79 3.15 -6.35
N ALA A 34 8.62 2.51 -5.52
CA ALA A 34 9.96 2.97 -5.21
C ALA A 34 11.00 1.96 -5.69
N LEU A 35 11.95 2.42 -6.50
CA LEU A 35 13.19 1.70 -6.79
C LEU A 35 14.21 2.07 -5.72
N THR A 36 14.70 1.09 -4.97
CA THR A 36 15.70 1.28 -3.94
C THR A 36 17.10 1.38 -4.55
N GLU A 37 18.07 1.90 -3.80
CA GLU A 37 19.46 1.93 -4.26
C GLU A 37 20.05 0.53 -4.48
N GLU A 38 19.53 -0.46 -3.76
CA GLU A 38 19.89 -1.88 -3.87
C GLU A 38 19.19 -2.58 -5.06
N GLY A 39 18.43 -1.84 -5.87
CA GLY A 39 17.77 -2.36 -7.07
C GLY A 39 16.46 -3.12 -6.81
N SER A 40 15.91 -3.03 -5.61
CA SER A 40 14.62 -3.65 -5.27
C SER A 40 13.46 -2.70 -5.59
N ILE A 41 12.29 -3.24 -5.89
CA ILE A 41 11.07 -2.46 -6.11
C ILE A 41 10.08 -2.74 -4.98
N THR A 42 9.53 -1.69 -4.38
CA THR A 42 8.50 -1.81 -3.34
C THR A 42 7.42 -0.74 -3.52
N GLY A 43 6.19 -1.06 -3.11
CA GLY A 43 5.12 -0.07 -3.06
C GLY A 43 5.27 0.85 -1.87
N LEU A 44 4.76 2.06 -1.98
CA LEU A 44 4.67 3.03 -0.90
C LEU A 44 3.22 3.43 -0.65
N VAL A 45 2.83 3.47 0.62
CA VAL A 45 1.52 3.90 1.08
C VAL A 45 1.66 5.25 1.77
N ALA A 46 0.73 6.16 1.51
CA ALA A 46 0.66 7.43 2.21
C ALA A 46 -0.01 7.24 3.58
N ILE A 47 0.64 7.69 4.63
CA ILE A 47 0.07 7.72 5.98
C ILE A 47 0.24 9.11 6.60
N TYR A 48 -0.61 9.42 7.57
CA TYR A 48 -0.42 10.59 8.41
C TYR A 48 0.47 10.22 9.61
N ASP A 49 1.56 10.95 9.82
CA ASP A 49 2.37 10.81 11.03
C ASP A 49 1.85 11.75 12.12
N PRO A 50 1.22 11.23 13.19
CA PRO A 50 0.69 12.06 14.26
C PRO A 50 1.78 12.74 15.10
N LYS A 51 3.01 12.21 15.10
CA LYS A 51 4.12 12.80 15.87
C LYS A 51 4.73 14.00 15.15
N GLU A 52 4.83 13.93 13.82
CA GLU A 52 5.41 14.99 13.00
C GLU A 52 4.37 15.93 12.39
N GLY A 53 3.07 15.62 12.53
CA GLY A 53 1.97 16.44 12.04
C GLY A 53 1.91 16.56 10.50
N LYS A 54 2.46 15.57 9.77
CA LYS A 54 2.58 15.63 8.31
C LYS A 54 2.37 14.26 7.66
N ALA A 55 2.01 14.30 6.38
CA ALA A 55 1.95 13.09 5.55
C ALA A 55 3.36 12.54 5.29
N LYS A 56 3.49 11.21 5.26
CA LYS A 56 4.71 10.51 4.88
C LYS A 56 4.40 9.27 4.06
N LEU A 57 5.36 8.85 3.24
CA LEU A 57 5.31 7.59 2.51
C LEU A 57 6.04 6.51 3.31
N VAL A 58 5.42 5.35 3.46
CA VAL A 58 6.00 4.18 4.12
C VAL A 58 5.84 2.95 3.24
N THR A 59 6.75 1.99 3.40
CA THR A 59 6.55 0.66 2.83
C THR A 59 5.41 -0.05 3.56
N PRO A 60 4.63 -0.90 2.88
CA PRO A 60 3.65 -1.77 3.54
C PRO A 60 4.28 -2.54 4.72
N PRO A 61 3.48 -2.88 5.74
CA PRO A 61 3.95 -3.70 6.85
C PRO A 61 4.46 -5.07 6.33
N PRO A 62 5.40 -5.72 7.03
CA PRO A 62 5.99 -7.00 6.63
C PRO A 62 5.02 -8.17 6.90
N VAL A 63 3.83 -8.09 6.32
CA VAL A 63 2.76 -9.09 6.41
C VAL A 63 2.58 -9.80 5.08
N LYS A 64 2.02 -11.01 5.11
CA LYS A 64 1.69 -11.74 3.88
C LYS A 64 0.61 -11.00 3.11
N GLY A 65 0.99 -10.45 1.97
CA GLY A 65 0.11 -9.70 1.07
C GLY A 65 0.65 -9.71 -0.35
N ASN A 66 -0.10 -9.09 -1.25
CA ASN A 66 0.26 -8.99 -2.67
C ASN A 66 -0.11 -7.62 -3.21
N TYR A 67 0.62 -7.19 -4.23
CA TYR A 67 0.27 -6.00 -5.00
C TYR A 67 -0.69 -6.37 -6.13
N LEU A 68 -1.76 -5.60 -6.28
CA LEU A 68 -2.80 -5.84 -7.26
C LEU A 68 -3.13 -4.53 -7.98
N HIS A 69 -3.35 -4.62 -9.29
CA HIS A 69 -4.01 -3.56 -10.03
C HIS A 69 -5.51 -3.55 -9.69
N ARG A 70 -6.16 -2.39 -9.83
CA ARG A 70 -7.60 -2.19 -9.60
C ARG A 70 -8.47 -3.27 -10.24
N ASP A 71 -8.16 -3.65 -11.48
CA ASP A 71 -8.94 -4.63 -12.24
C ASP A 71 -8.82 -6.06 -11.70
N GLN A 72 -7.90 -6.29 -10.75
CA GLN A 72 -7.71 -7.57 -10.08
C GLN A 72 -8.36 -7.61 -8.70
N LEU A 73 -8.89 -6.48 -8.21
CA LEU A 73 -9.64 -6.42 -6.96
C LEU A 73 -11.08 -6.89 -7.18
N THR A 74 -11.65 -7.59 -6.20
CA THR A 74 -13.10 -7.81 -6.15
C THR A 74 -13.82 -6.51 -5.79
N ASP A 75 -15.13 -6.44 -6.06
CA ASP A 75 -15.94 -5.28 -5.67
C ASP A 75 -15.89 -5.01 -4.15
N GLU A 76 -15.81 -6.07 -3.34
CA GLU A 76 -15.68 -5.98 -1.88
C GLU A 76 -14.32 -5.40 -1.47
N GLU A 77 -13.24 -5.85 -2.12
CA GLU A 77 -11.88 -5.34 -1.88
C GLU A 77 -11.73 -3.88 -2.32
N LEU A 78 -12.35 -3.51 -3.45
CA LEU A 78 -12.38 -2.13 -3.93
C LEU A 78 -13.22 -1.22 -3.02
N ALA A 79 -14.30 -1.74 -2.44
CA ALA A 79 -15.05 -1.01 -1.42
C ALA A 79 -14.24 -0.84 -0.14
N ALA A 80 -13.49 -1.87 0.28
CA ALA A 80 -12.61 -1.83 1.44
C ALA A 80 -11.45 -0.83 1.26
N SER A 81 -10.90 -0.69 0.04
CA SER A 81 -9.80 0.25 -0.24
C SER A 81 -10.16 1.73 -0.10
N ARG A 82 -11.46 2.05 0.01
CA ARG A 82 -11.97 3.43 0.15
C ARG A 82 -12.29 3.78 1.60
N LYS A 83 -12.21 2.82 2.53
CA LYS A 83 -12.45 3.08 3.95
C LYS A 83 -11.20 3.74 4.54
N PRO A 84 -11.34 4.90 5.20
CA PRO A 84 -10.23 5.69 5.75
C PRO A 84 -9.53 5.00 6.92
#